data_AF-A0A257P210-F1
#
_entry.id   AF-A0A257P210-F1
#
_cell.length_a   1.000
_cell.length_b   1.000
_cell.length_c   1.000
_cell.angle_alpha   90.00
_cell.angle_beta   90.00
_cell.angle_gamma   90.00
#
_symmetry.space_group_name_H-M   'P 1'
#
loop_
_entity.id
_entity.type
_entity.pdbx_description
1 polymer ?
#
loop_
_entity_poly.entity_id
_entity_poly.type
_entity_poly.pdbx_seq_one_letter_code
_entity_poly.pdbx_strand_id
1 'polypeptide(L)'
;MNRALVSAQRGFTLIELLVAVTILAVVAVLGWRGLDAVARSRDDANRAFTTSSRLADGMQQLGDDLRHAVSQGPGLPAVSVLGGGLFIVRRPAQPLGGDVRADVGAGVGLPPNAGELQVVRWTVQDGALKRSASAPTDSRAVLQAALQNSTAPLLTILPGVVSMQIQFYRYAGIGLLQQSGAWVNAGTAANAANASSNTPAASASAAAAAANTLAANATTPAAVRLQLQFADKPLTGDLQRDFLLDDRE
;
A
#
# COMPACT_ATOMS: atom_id res chain seq x y z
N MET A 1 -34.82 25.74 83.68
CA MET A 1 -35.89 25.35 82.74
C MET A 1 -35.26 24.98 81.40
N ASN A 2 -34.89 23.73 81.18
CA ASN A 2 -34.41 23.25 79.86
C ASN A 2 -35.28 22.06 79.44
N ARG A 3 -36.26 22.30 78.57
CA ARG A 3 -36.97 21.22 77.87
C ARG A 3 -36.13 20.84 76.66
N ALA A 4 -35.39 19.73 76.77
CA ALA A 4 -34.83 19.07 75.59
C ALA A 4 -36.01 18.62 74.73
N LEU A 5 -36.12 19.17 73.52
CA LEU A 5 -37.07 18.69 72.53
C LEU A 5 -36.61 17.30 72.11
N VAL A 6 -37.35 16.27 72.52
CA VAL A 6 -37.13 14.91 72.04
C VAL A 6 -37.45 14.91 70.55
N SER A 7 -36.41 14.74 69.73
CA SER A 7 -36.55 14.52 68.30
C SER A 7 -37.24 13.17 68.10
N ALA A 8 -38.44 13.18 67.51
CA ALA A 8 -39.11 11.96 67.09
C ALA A 8 -38.27 11.31 65.98
N GLN A 9 -37.62 10.18 66.28
CA GLN A 9 -36.99 9.36 65.25
C GLN A 9 -38.07 8.87 64.29
N ARG A 10 -38.06 9.39 63.05
CA ARG A 10 -38.82 8.83 61.94
C ARG A 10 -38.14 7.51 61.56
N GLY A 11 -38.76 6.38 61.91
CA GLY A 11 -38.28 5.06 61.52
C GLY A 11 -38.36 4.89 60.01
N PHE A 12 -37.29 4.38 59.41
CA PHE A 12 -37.18 4.09 57.98
C PHE A 12 -38.21 3.03 57.60
N THR A 13 -39.13 3.36 56.70
CA THR A 13 -40.18 2.42 56.29
C THR A 13 -39.61 1.37 55.35
N LEU A 14 -40.16 0.14 55.37
CA LEU A 14 -39.78 -0.93 54.45
C LEU A 14 -39.88 -0.47 52.97
N ILE A 15 -40.87 0.39 52.69
CA ILE A 15 -41.10 0.93 51.36
C ILE A 15 -40.01 1.92 50.93
N GLU A 16 -39.47 2.75 51.82
CA GLU A 16 -38.33 3.64 51.50
C GLU A 16 -37.09 2.83 51.13
N LEU A 17 -36.82 1.74 51.85
CA LEU A 17 -35.68 0.87 51.57
C LEU A 17 -35.86 0.13 50.24
N LEU A 18 -37.07 -0.36 49.98
CA LEU A 18 -37.39 -1.01 48.72
C LEU A 18 -37.21 -0.05 47.55
N VAL A 19 -37.76 1.17 47.65
CA VAL A 19 -37.61 2.20 46.61
C VAL A 19 -36.14 2.58 46.43
N ALA A 20 -35.39 2.81 47.51
CA ALA A 20 -33.97 3.14 47.43
C ALA A 20 -33.15 2.05 46.72
N VAL A 21 -33.37 0.77 47.05
CA VAL A 21 -32.68 -0.35 46.41
C VAL A 21 -33.10 -0.48 44.95
N THR A 22 -34.38 -0.26 44.61
CA THR A 22 -34.81 -0.30 43.20
C THR A 22 -34.16 0.78 42.36
N ILE A 23 -34.09 2.03 42.84
CA ILE A 23 -33.42 3.13 42.13
C ILE A 23 -31.93 2.83 42.00
N LEU A 24 -31.29 2.38 43.08
CA LEU A 24 -29.87 2.03 43.07
C LEU A 24 -29.59 0.90 42.06
N ALA A 25 -30.45 -0.11 41.99
CA ALA A 25 -30.35 -1.19 41.02
C ALA A 25 -30.44 -0.66 39.57
N VAL A 26 -31.39 0.23 39.28
CA VAL A 26 -31.52 0.84 37.94
C VAL A 26 -30.29 1.67 37.58
N VAL A 27 -29.81 2.51 38.51
CA VAL A 27 -28.60 3.35 38.29
C VAL A 27 -27.39 2.47 38.07
N ALA A 28 -27.22 1.38 38.84
CA ALA A 28 -26.12 0.44 38.67
C ALA A 28 -26.14 -0.22 37.28
N VAL A 29 -27.32 -0.67 36.81
CA VAL A 29 -27.47 -1.25 35.47
C VAL A 29 -27.14 -0.23 34.39
N LEU A 30 -27.68 0.99 34.46
CA LEU A 30 -27.41 2.05 33.49
C LEU A 30 -25.94 2.45 33.47
N GLY A 31 -25.29 2.54 34.65
CA GLY A 31 -23.87 2.81 34.79
C GLY A 31 -23.01 1.78 34.08
N TRP A 32 -23.30 0.49 34.28
CA TRP A 32 -22.59 -0.61 33.59
C TRP A 32 -22.80 -0.59 32.09
N ARG A 33 -24.05 -0.38 31.61
CA ARG A 33 -24.33 -0.29 30.17
C ARG A 33 -23.65 0.91 29.51
N GLY A 34 -23.57 2.05 30.21
CA GLY A 34 -22.87 3.24 29.76
C GLY A 34 -21.36 2.99 29.61
N LEU A 35 -20.76 2.35 30.61
CA LEU A 35 -19.35 1.96 30.58
C LEU A 35 -19.05 0.98 29.43
N ASP A 36 -19.88 -0.04 29.25
CA ASP A 36 -19.75 -1.02 28.14
C ASP A 36 -19.86 -0.37 26.76
N ALA A 37 -20.72 0.63 26.62
CA ALA A 37 -20.85 1.38 25.36
C ALA A 37 -19.58 2.19 25.07
N VAL A 38 -19.01 2.87 26.07
CA VAL A 38 -17.77 3.63 25.94
C VAL A 38 -16.59 2.70 25.64
N ALA A 39 -16.48 1.56 26.34
CA ALA A 39 -15.42 0.59 26.13
C ALA A 39 -15.42 0.06 24.69
N ARG A 40 -16.58 -0.40 24.19
CA ARG A 40 -16.71 -0.87 22.79
C ARG A 40 -16.42 0.22 21.76
N SER A 41 -16.88 1.44 22.01
CA SER A 41 -16.58 2.59 21.13
C SER A 41 -15.08 2.88 21.04
N ARG A 42 -14.36 2.81 22.17
CA ARG A 42 -12.90 2.95 22.20
C ARG A 42 -12.21 1.84 21.43
N ASP A 43 -12.66 0.59 21.58
CA ASP A 43 -12.09 -0.55 20.85
C ASP A 43 -12.28 -0.39 19.34
N ASP A 44 -13.47 0.01 18.89
CA ASP A 44 -13.74 0.23 17.47
C ASP A 44 -12.94 1.40 16.90
N ALA A 45 -12.80 2.50 17.65
CA ALA A 45 -11.96 3.63 17.27
C ALA A 45 -10.48 3.23 17.16
N ASN A 46 -9.96 2.44 18.10
CA ASN A 46 -8.59 1.95 18.08
C ASN A 46 -8.33 1.04 16.86
N ARG A 47 -9.29 0.19 16.49
CA ARG A 47 -9.20 -0.68 15.30
C ARG A 47 -9.19 0.14 14.01
N ALA A 48 -10.07 1.13 13.91
CA ALA A 48 -10.13 2.03 12.76
C ALA A 48 -8.84 2.86 12.60
N PHE A 49 -8.31 3.39 13.71
CA PHE A 49 -7.05 4.13 13.73
C PHE A 49 -5.87 3.25 13.29
N THR A 50 -5.73 2.06 13.89
CA THR A 50 -4.66 1.10 13.54
C THR A 50 -4.69 0.75 12.06
N THR A 51 -5.89 0.52 11.50
CA THR A 51 -6.03 0.18 10.09
C THR A 51 -5.69 1.36 9.18
N SER A 52 -6.08 2.58 9.56
CA SER A 52 -5.74 3.80 8.82
C SER A 52 -4.23 4.07 8.82
N SER A 53 -3.56 3.85 9.96
CA SER A 53 -2.10 3.94 10.07
C SER A 53 -1.42 2.94 9.14
N ARG A 54 -1.83 1.67 9.17
CA ARG A 54 -1.26 0.64 8.27
C ARG A 54 -1.47 0.97 6.79
N LEU A 55 -2.62 1.53 6.43
CA LEU A 55 -2.87 1.99 5.07
C LEU A 55 -1.91 3.13 4.69
N ALA A 56 -1.76 4.13 5.58
CA ALA A 56 -0.83 5.24 5.37
C ALA A 56 0.62 4.75 5.22
N ASP A 57 1.09 3.91 6.14
CA ASP A 57 2.43 3.32 6.12
C ASP A 57 2.65 2.50 4.84
N GLY A 58 1.66 1.70 4.43
CA GLY A 58 1.72 0.92 3.19
C GLY A 58 1.81 1.79 1.94
N MET A 59 1.06 2.89 1.88
CA MET A 59 1.12 3.85 0.77
C MET A 59 2.42 4.66 0.76
N GLN A 60 2.97 4.97 1.94
CA GLN A 60 4.29 5.59 2.06
C GLN A 60 5.38 4.64 1.58
N GLN A 61 5.36 3.38 2.02
CA GLN A 61 6.30 2.35 1.61
C GLN A 61 6.27 2.11 0.10
N LEU A 62 5.09 2.04 -0.52
CA LEU A 62 4.96 1.95 -1.98
C LEU A 62 5.49 3.21 -2.68
N GLY A 63 5.16 4.39 -2.16
CA GLY A 63 5.67 5.65 -2.67
C GLY A 63 7.20 5.72 -2.62
N ASP A 64 7.82 5.22 -1.55
CA ASP A 64 9.28 5.14 -1.42
C ASP A 64 9.89 4.13 -2.39
N ASP A 65 9.24 2.98 -2.61
CA ASP A 65 9.70 2.02 -3.61
C ASP A 65 9.70 2.63 -5.01
N LEU A 66 8.62 3.35 -5.37
CA LEU A 66 8.48 4.01 -6.66
C LEU A 66 9.42 5.22 -6.82
N ARG A 67 9.64 6.01 -5.76
CA ARG A 67 10.62 7.13 -5.76
C ARG A 67 12.05 6.66 -6.04
N HIS A 68 12.38 5.44 -5.64
CA HIS A 68 13.71 4.85 -5.85
C HIS A 68 13.76 3.91 -7.06
N ALA A 69 12.70 3.87 -7.88
CA ALA A 69 12.66 3.05 -9.07
C ALA A 69 13.68 3.56 -10.10
N VAL A 70 14.39 2.65 -10.76
CA VAL A 70 15.46 2.96 -11.70
C VAL A 70 15.40 2.00 -12.89
N SER A 71 15.45 2.54 -14.10
CA SER A 71 15.59 1.76 -15.32
C SER A 71 17.04 1.31 -15.52
N GLN A 72 17.25 0.09 -16.03
CA GLN A 72 18.54 -0.43 -16.46
C GLN A 72 18.54 -0.80 -17.96
N GLY A 73 17.67 -0.15 -18.74
CA GLY A 73 17.55 -0.37 -20.18
C GLY A 73 16.67 -1.58 -20.54
N PRO A 74 16.79 -2.12 -21.77
CA PRO A 74 15.87 -3.11 -22.32
C PRO A 74 15.71 -4.37 -21.45
N GLY A 75 14.49 -4.74 -21.07
CA GLY A 75 14.21 -5.90 -20.20
C GLY A 75 14.34 -5.65 -18.70
N LEU A 76 14.76 -4.45 -18.27
CA LEU A 76 14.77 -4.02 -16.88
C LEU A 76 14.21 -2.59 -16.77
N PRO A 77 12.91 -2.38 -17.04
CA PRO A 77 12.26 -1.10 -16.74
C PRO A 77 12.27 -0.81 -15.25
N ALA A 78 12.09 0.47 -14.90
CA ALA A 78 11.95 0.86 -13.51
C ALA A 78 10.73 0.21 -12.85
N VAL A 79 9.64 0.05 -13.61
CA VAL A 79 8.42 -0.64 -13.19
C VAL A 79 7.83 -1.52 -14.30
N SER A 80 7.25 -2.65 -13.91
CA SER A 80 6.54 -3.57 -14.81
C SER A 80 5.38 -4.27 -14.09
N VAL A 81 4.46 -4.87 -14.85
CA VAL A 81 3.37 -5.68 -14.28
C VAL A 81 3.42 -7.09 -14.82
N LEU A 82 3.36 -8.07 -13.92
CA LEU A 82 3.34 -9.50 -14.26
C LEU A 82 2.44 -10.25 -13.29
N GLY A 83 1.54 -11.10 -13.81
CA GLY A 83 0.62 -11.90 -12.99
C GLY A 83 -0.25 -11.08 -12.03
N GLY A 84 -0.61 -9.84 -12.42
CA GLY A 84 -1.36 -8.91 -11.58
C GLY A 84 -0.55 -8.22 -10.48
N GLY A 85 0.75 -8.51 -10.34
CA GLY A 85 1.66 -7.84 -9.42
C GLY A 85 2.42 -6.69 -10.06
N LEU A 86 2.68 -5.63 -9.29
CA LEU A 86 3.60 -4.55 -9.67
C LEU A 86 5.02 -4.94 -9.26
N PHE A 87 5.93 -4.92 -10.22
CA PHE A 87 7.36 -5.11 -10.00
C PHE A 87 8.08 -3.77 -10.16
N ILE A 88 9.05 -3.52 -9.28
CA ILE A 88 9.82 -2.28 -9.22
C ILE A 88 11.30 -2.65 -9.12
N VAL A 89 12.09 -2.26 -10.11
CA VAL A 89 13.55 -2.29 -10.01
C VAL A 89 13.98 -1.02 -9.31
N ARG A 90 14.55 -1.13 -8.11
CA ARG A 90 14.90 0.04 -7.30
C ARG A 90 16.26 -0.08 -6.63
N ARG A 91 16.84 1.06 -6.27
CA ARG A 91 17.96 1.11 -5.33
C ARG A 91 17.46 0.75 -3.92
N PRO A 92 18.16 -0.13 -3.18
CA PRO A 92 17.80 -0.41 -1.79
C PRO A 92 17.92 0.86 -0.96
N ALA A 93 17.13 0.96 0.11
CA ALA A 93 17.27 2.06 1.06
C ALA A 93 18.68 1.96 1.69
N GLN A 94 19.50 2.98 1.50
CA GLN A 94 20.81 3.04 2.13
C GLN A 94 20.62 3.54 3.57
N PRO A 95 21.25 2.89 4.57
CA PRO A 95 21.21 3.35 5.95
C PRO A 95 22.14 4.56 6.10
N LEU A 96 21.82 5.70 5.49
CA LEU A 96 22.55 6.96 5.68
C LEU A 96 21.57 8.12 5.79
N GLY A 97 21.39 8.59 7.02
CA GLY A 97 20.74 9.86 7.35
C GLY A 97 21.62 11.08 7.02
N GLY A 98 22.20 11.13 5.84
CA GLY A 98 23.02 12.24 5.38
C GLY A 98 23.03 12.31 3.87
N ASP A 99 22.82 13.49 3.33
CA ASP A 99 22.89 13.78 1.90
C ASP A 99 24.21 13.29 1.28
N VAL A 100 24.21 12.12 0.66
CA VAL A 100 25.35 11.55 -0.10
C VAL A 100 25.60 12.32 -1.43
N ARG A 101 24.97 13.48 -1.61
CA ARG A 101 25.28 14.40 -2.72
C ARG A 101 26.39 15.40 -2.41
N ALA A 102 26.86 15.48 -1.16
CA ALA A 102 27.71 16.58 -0.70
C ALA A 102 29.17 16.25 -0.38
N ASP A 103 29.69 15.06 -0.70
CA ASP A 103 31.13 14.83 -0.52
C ASP A 103 31.74 13.87 -1.54
N VAL A 104 32.35 14.46 -2.57
CA VAL A 104 33.21 13.76 -3.54
C VAL A 104 34.65 13.67 -3.00
N GLY A 105 34.92 14.18 -1.79
CA GLY A 105 36.26 14.32 -1.22
C GLY A 105 36.53 13.57 0.09
N ALA A 106 35.52 13.18 0.87
CA ALA A 106 35.75 12.34 2.04
C ALA A 106 35.85 10.87 1.65
N GLY A 107 36.94 10.22 2.07
CA GLY A 107 37.13 8.77 2.04
C GLY A 107 36.16 8.00 2.95
N VAL A 108 34.87 8.37 2.94
CA VAL A 108 33.78 7.58 3.48
C VAL A 108 33.40 6.60 2.37
N GLY A 109 33.85 5.36 2.49
CA GLY A 109 33.53 4.33 1.52
C GLY A 109 32.03 4.32 1.26
N LEU A 110 31.63 4.37 -0.02
CA LEU A 110 30.25 4.09 -0.41
C LEU A 110 29.81 2.82 0.33
N PRO A 111 28.60 2.78 0.92
CA PRO A 111 28.10 1.53 1.48
C PRO A 111 28.23 0.44 0.39
N PRO A 112 28.57 -0.80 0.76
CA PRO A 112 28.92 -1.85 -0.21
C PRO A 112 27.85 -2.03 -1.31
N ASN A 113 26.61 -1.66 -1.01
CA ASN A 113 25.44 -1.85 -1.86
C ASN A 113 25.07 -0.58 -2.64
N ALA A 114 25.95 0.42 -2.72
CA ALA A 114 25.61 1.75 -3.24
C ALA A 114 25.21 1.77 -4.73
N GLY A 115 25.67 0.78 -5.50
CA GLY A 115 25.29 0.55 -6.89
C GLY A 115 24.35 -0.64 -7.09
N GLU A 116 24.06 -1.39 -6.05
CA GLU A 116 23.21 -2.58 -6.15
C GLU A 116 21.74 -2.19 -6.33
N LEU A 117 21.00 -3.07 -7.01
CA LEU A 117 19.58 -2.94 -7.23
C LEU A 117 18.86 -4.14 -6.62
N GLN A 118 17.58 -3.95 -6.32
CA GLN A 118 16.71 -5.02 -5.91
C GLN A 118 15.39 -4.93 -6.67
N VAL A 119 14.73 -6.07 -6.77
CA VAL A 119 13.39 -6.18 -7.34
C VAL A 119 12.39 -6.26 -6.20
N VAL A 120 11.51 -5.28 -6.13
CA VAL A 120 10.37 -5.28 -5.21
C VAL A 120 9.13 -5.72 -5.97
N ARG A 121 8.33 -6.59 -5.35
CA ARG A 121 7.03 -7.00 -5.87
C ARG A 121 5.94 -6.59 -4.89
N TRP A 122 4.92 -5.91 -5.40
CA TRP A 122 3.64 -5.68 -4.74
C TRP A 122 2.57 -6.54 -5.39
N THR A 123 1.80 -7.27 -4.59
CA THR A 123 0.77 -8.18 -5.09
C THR A 123 -0.35 -8.32 -4.07
N VAL A 124 -1.56 -8.63 -4.54
CA VAL A 124 -2.64 -9.08 -3.66
C VAL A 124 -2.62 -10.61 -3.64
N GLN A 125 -2.57 -11.18 -2.44
CA GLN A 125 -2.65 -12.62 -2.22
C GLN A 125 -3.27 -12.88 -0.85
N ASP A 126 -4.14 -13.88 -0.75
CA ASP A 126 -4.82 -14.27 0.50
C ASP A 126 -5.56 -13.09 1.18
N GLY A 127 -6.23 -12.25 0.38
CA GLY A 127 -7.01 -11.11 0.87
C GLY A 127 -6.16 -9.98 1.48
N ALA A 128 -4.88 -9.91 1.13
CA ALA A 128 -3.98 -8.87 1.61
C ALA A 128 -3.06 -8.34 0.51
N LEU A 129 -2.77 -7.04 0.57
CA LEU A 129 -1.65 -6.45 -0.15
C LEU A 129 -0.35 -6.86 0.55
N LYS A 130 0.51 -7.49 -0.22
CA LYS A 130 1.79 -8.02 0.22
C LYS A 130 2.94 -7.44 -0.59
N ARG A 131 4.12 -7.36 0.04
CA ARG A 131 5.36 -6.87 -0.53
C ARG A 131 6.48 -7.89 -0.36
N SER A 132 7.22 -8.20 -1.40
CA SER A 132 8.50 -8.92 -1.32
C SER A 132 9.63 -8.09 -1.91
N ALA A 133 10.87 -8.35 -1.50
CA ALA A 133 12.06 -7.72 -2.05
C ALA A 133 13.17 -8.77 -2.22
N SER A 134 13.80 -8.80 -3.39
CA SER A 134 14.98 -9.65 -3.61
C SER A 134 16.16 -9.17 -2.76
N ALA A 135 17.17 -10.03 -2.61
CA ALA A 135 18.48 -9.54 -2.18
C ALA A 135 18.99 -8.46 -3.16
N PRO A 136 19.65 -7.40 -2.67
CA PRO A 136 20.38 -6.47 -3.51
C PRO A 136 21.46 -7.18 -4.34
N THR A 137 21.61 -6.77 -5.60
CA THR A 137 22.60 -7.31 -6.53
C THR A 137 22.91 -6.30 -7.63
N ASP A 138 24.13 -6.36 -8.16
CA ASP A 138 24.58 -5.67 -9.38
C ASP A 138 24.40 -6.53 -10.65
N SER A 139 24.08 -7.81 -10.49
CA SER A 139 23.92 -8.74 -11.60
C SER A 139 22.60 -8.55 -12.33
N ARG A 140 22.69 -8.02 -13.55
CA ARG A 140 21.56 -7.87 -14.48
C ARG A 140 20.74 -9.16 -14.64
N ALA A 141 21.42 -10.31 -14.76
CA ALA A 141 20.76 -11.60 -14.95
C ALA A 141 19.93 -12.01 -13.73
N VAL A 142 20.43 -11.75 -12.52
CA VAL A 142 19.72 -12.03 -11.27
C VAL A 142 18.50 -11.12 -11.12
N LEU A 143 18.63 -9.82 -11.45
CA LEU A 143 17.50 -8.88 -11.46
C LEU A 143 16.40 -9.32 -12.45
N GLN A 144 16.79 -9.72 -13.65
CA GLN A 144 15.85 -10.15 -14.68
C GLN A 144 15.13 -11.45 -14.29
N ALA A 145 15.84 -12.39 -13.66
CA ALA A 145 15.24 -13.59 -13.08
C ALA A 145 14.25 -13.25 -11.96
N ALA A 146 14.58 -12.30 -11.09
CA ALA A 146 13.70 -11.85 -10.00
C ALA A 146 12.43 -11.13 -10.50
N LEU A 147 12.49 -10.42 -11.63
CA LEU A 147 11.31 -9.85 -12.30
C LEU A 147 10.34 -10.93 -12.79
N GLN A 148 10.87 -12.03 -13.34
CA GLN A 148 10.07 -13.09 -13.94
C GLN A 148 9.52 -14.06 -12.88
N ASN A 149 10.38 -14.43 -11.91
CA ASN A 149 10.10 -15.45 -10.90
C ASN A 149 10.61 -14.98 -9.53
N SER A 150 9.87 -14.09 -8.87
CA SER A 150 10.20 -13.65 -7.52
C SER A 150 10.04 -14.80 -6.52
N THR A 151 11.15 -15.25 -5.94
CA THR A 151 11.21 -16.25 -4.87
C THR A 151 11.29 -15.64 -3.46
N ALA A 152 11.43 -14.32 -3.36
CA ALA A 152 11.53 -13.61 -2.09
C ALA A 152 10.24 -13.77 -1.24
N PRO A 153 10.36 -13.88 0.09
CA PRO A 153 9.21 -14.03 0.98
C PRO A 153 8.30 -12.80 0.92
N LEU A 154 6.99 -13.03 0.94
CA LEU A 154 5.99 -11.97 0.95
C LEU A 154 5.66 -11.55 2.38
N LEU A 155 5.81 -10.25 2.65
CA LEU A 155 5.37 -9.61 3.88
C LEU A 155 3.98 -9.02 3.68
N THR A 156 3.07 -9.29 4.62
CA THR A 156 1.74 -8.66 4.65
C THR A 156 1.85 -7.21 5.07
N ILE A 157 1.45 -6.29 4.18
CA ILE A 157 1.46 -4.85 4.43
C ILE A 157 0.07 -4.38 4.87
N LEU A 158 -0.96 -4.74 4.11
CA LEU A 158 -2.32 -4.28 4.36
C LEU A 158 -3.32 -5.43 4.13
N PRO A 159 -3.95 -5.97 5.19
CA PRO A 159 -5.03 -6.95 5.04
C PRO A 159 -6.32 -6.30 4.54
N GLY A 160 -7.27 -7.12 4.07
CA GLY A 160 -8.60 -6.68 3.63
C GLY A 160 -8.63 -6.15 2.19
N VAL A 161 -7.56 -6.35 1.42
CA VAL A 161 -7.47 -5.95 0.02
C VAL A 161 -7.88 -7.13 -0.85
N VAL A 162 -8.95 -6.98 -1.63
CA VAL A 162 -9.50 -8.05 -2.47
C VAL A 162 -9.10 -7.92 -3.94
N SER A 163 -8.79 -6.71 -4.40
CA SER A 163 -8.37 -6.46 -5.77
C SER A 163 -7.31 -5.37 -5.81
N MET A 164 -6.40 -5.50 -6.77
CA MET A 164 -5.40 -4.50 -7.10
C MET A 164 -5.34 -4.35 -8.62
N GLN A 165 -5.54 -3.13 -9.10
CA GLN A 165 -5.40 -2.78 -10.50
C GLN A 165 -4.32 -1.73 -10.69
N ILE A 166 -3.58 -1.85 -11.79
CA ILE A 166 -2.43 -1.00 -12.09
C ILE A 166 -2.57 -0.45 -13.51
N GLN A 167 -2.45 0.87 -13.62
CA GLN A 167 -2.41 1.58 -14.89
C GLN A 167 -1.13 2.39 -14.98
N PHE A 168 -0.65 2.59 -16.20
CA PHE A 168 0.53 3.39 -16.49
C PHE A 168 0.13 4.61 -17.29
N TYR A 169 0.69 5.76 -16.94
CA TYR A 169 0.61 6.94 -17.79
C TYR A 169 1.79 6.95 -18.76
N ARG A 170 1.49 7.05 -20.05
CA ARG A 170 2.51 7.05 -21.11
C ARG A 170 2.24 8.20 -22.07
N TYR A 171 3.33 8.81 -22.56
CA TYR A 171 3.29 9.78 -23.65
C TYR A 171 3.33 9.06 -25.00
N ALA A 172 2.67 9.63 -26.00
CA ALA A 172 2.66 9.22 -27.39
C ALA A 172 2.80 10.45 -28.30
N GLY A 173 3.49 10.30 -29.42
CA GLY A 173 3.76 11.38 -30.38
C GLY A 173 5.25 11.71 -30.48
N ILE A 174 5.65 12.32 -31.60
CA ILE A 174 7.01 12.77 -31.86
C ILE A 174 7.00 14.31 -31.87
N GLY A 175 7.85 14.93 -31.05
CA GLY A 175 7.99 16.39 -30.96
C GLY A 175 7.02 17.09 -30.00
N LEU A 176 7.37 18.32 -29.61
CA LEU A 176 6.71 19.11 -28.55
C LEU A 176 5.24 19.47 -28.83
N LEU A 177 4.81 19.44 -30.08
CA LEU A 177 3.47 19.89 -30.52
C LEU A 177 2.45 18.76 -30.67
N GLN A 178 2.88 17.50 -30.59
CA GLN A 178 2.03 16.31 -30.80
C GLN A 178 2.08 15.32 -29.63
N GLN A 179 2.66 15.73 -28.50
CA GLN A 179 2.80 14.88 -27.33
C GLN A 179 1.45 14.78 -26.60
N SER A 180 0.79 13.65 -26.75
CA SER A 180 -0.43 13.29 -26.04
C SER A 180 -0.11 12.25 -24.96
N GLY A 181 -0.81 12.26 -23.84
CA GLY A 181 -0.61 11.28 -22.76
C GLY A 181 -1.91 10.60 -22.38
N ALA A 182 -1.82 9.31 -22.06
CA ALA A 182 -2.99 8.52 -21.67
C ALA A 182 -2.66 7.52 -20.57
N TRP A 183 -3.66 7.25 -19.73
CA TRP A 183 -3.66 6.11 -18.81
C TRP A 183 -3.99 4.84 -19.59
N VAL A 184 -3.09 3.86 -19.54
CA VAL A 184 -3.24 2.57 -20.21
C VAL A 184 -3.09 1.43 -19.21
N ASN A 185 -3.79 0.31 -19.43
CA ASN A 185 -3.60 -0.86 -18.58
C ASN A 185 -2.18 -1.39 -18.78
N ALA A 186 -1.49 -1.69 -17.68
CA ALA A 186 -0.08 -2.05 -17.68
C ALA A 186 0.26 -3.33 -18.45
N GLY A 187 -0.74 -4.19 -18.70
CA GLY A 187 -0.60 -5.45 -19.45
C GLY A 187 -1.25 -5.45 -20.85
N THR A 188 -1.85 -4.35 -21.30
CA THR A 188 -2.45 -4.29 -22.65
C THR A 188 -1.50 -3.60 -23.63
N ALA A 189 -1.36 -4.19 -24.80
CA ALA A 189 -0.51 -3.77 -25.93
C ALA A 189 -0.88 -2.41 -26.57
N ALA A 190 -1.48 -1.47 -25.84
CA ALA A 190 -1.97 -0.20 -26.37
C ALA A 190 -0.85 0.71 -26.93
N ASN A 191 0.42 0.46 -26.61
CA ASN A 191 1.58 1.15 -27.22
C ASN A 191 2.44 0.24 -28.13
N ALA A 192 2.01 -0.98 -28.46
CA ALA A 192 2.70 -1.82 -29.45
C ALA A 192 2.57 -1.29 -30.88
N ALA A 193 1.71 -0.29 -31.10
CA ALA A 193 1.42 0.26 -32.42
C ALA A 193 2.62 0.91 -33.14
N ASN A 194 3.81 0.98 -32.51
CA ASN A 194 5.02 1.48 -33.16
C ASN A 194 6.20 0.48 -33.20
N ALA A 195 6.00 -0.78 -32.81
CA ALA A 195 7.00 -1.84 -32.98
C ALA A 195 6.35 -3.05 -33.65
N SER A 196 6.46 -3.10 -34.97
CA SER A 196 5.98 -4.14 -35.89
C SER A 196 4.50 -4.06 -36.30
N SER A 197 4.34 -3.57 -37.52
CA SER A 197 3.21 -3.70 -38.44
C SER A 197 2.43 -5.03 -38.39
N ASN A 198 1.10 -4.93 -38.42
CA ASN A 198 0.13 -5.85 -39.05
C ASN A 198 0.35 -7.36 -38.87
N THR A 199 -0.12 -7.96 -37.77
CA THR A 199 -0.81 -9.26 -37.83
C THR A 199 -1.70 -9.45 -36.58
N PRO A 200 -3.01 -9.75 -36.71
CA PRO A 200 -3.82 -10.15 -35.56
C PRO A 200 -3.26 -11.44 -34.94
N ALA A 201 -3.07 -11.48 -33.63
CA ALA A 201 -2.64 -12.69 -32.93
C ALA A 201 -3.73 -13.78 -33.06
N ALA A 202 -3.46 -14.79 -33.89
CA ALA A 202 -4.43 -15.85 -34.22
C ALA A 202 -4.60 -16.92 -33.12
N SER A 203 -3.88 -16.82 -32.00
CA SER A 203 -3.97 -17.80 -30.90
C SER A 203 -3.66 -17.20 -29.52
N ALA A 204 -4.19 -17.80 -28.45
CA ALA A 204 -3.98 -17.37 -27.06
C ALA A 204 -2.50 -17.46 -26.62
N SER A 205 -1.75 -18.44 -27.14
CA SER A 205 -0.31 -18.58 -26.90
C SER A 205 0.50 -17.52 -27.64
N ALA A 206 0.10 -17.12 -28.84
CA ALA A 206 0.71 -16.00 -29.56
C ALA A 206 0.42 -14.65 -28.89
N ALA A 207 -0.79 -14.47 -28.35
CA ALA A 207 -1.13 -13.29 -27.54
C ALA A 207 -0.33 -13.24 -26.22
N ALA A 208 -0.15 -14.38 -25.56
CA ALA A 208 0.69 -14.48 -24.35
C ALA A 208 2.18 -14.24 -24.66
N ALA A 209 2.70 -14.76 -25.78
CA ALA A 209 4.07 -14.54 -26.23
C ALA A 209 4.31 -13.07 -26.61
N ALA A 210 3.36 -12.45 -27.34
CA ALA A 210 3.40 -11.03 -27.67
C ALA A 210 3.39 -10.16 -26.40
N ALA A 211 2.50 -10.45 -25.44
CA ALA A 211 2.46 -9.78 -24.15
C ALA A 211 3.77 -9.93 -23.36
N ASN A 212 4.42 -11.10 -23.42
CA ASN A 212 5.72 -11.34 -22.80
C ASN A 212 6.87 -10.56 -23.48
N THR A 213 6.90 -10.51 -24.82
CA THR A 213 7.86 -9.67 -25.56
C THR A 213 7.63 -8.17 -25.37
N LEU A 214 6.39 -7.75 -25.16
CA LEU A 214 6.00 -6.38 -24.82
C LEU A 214 6.42 -6.00 -23.40
N ALA A 215 6.30 -6.92 -22.44
CA ALA A 215 6.85 -6.76 -21.10
C ALA A 215 8.39 -6.67 -21.12
N ALA A 216 9.05 -7.42 -22.00
CA ALA A 216 10.50 -7.35 -22.20
C ALA A 216 10.98 -6.02 -22.83
N ASN A 217 10.15 -5.37 -23.65
CA ASN A 217 10.44 -4.08 -24.29
C ASN A 217 9.75 -2.89 -23.60
N ALA A 218 9.17 -3.07 -22.43
CA ALA A 218 8.44 -2.01 -21.74
C ALA A 218 9.42 -0.88 -21.36
N THR A 219 9.25 0.30 -21.95
CA THR A 219 9.88 1.52 -21.45
C THR A 219 9.25 1.90 -20.11
N THR A 220 10.05 2.48 -19.21
CA THR A 220 9.56 3.08 -17.97
C THR A 220 8.41 4.06 -18.27
N PRO A 221 7.23 3.91 -17.65
CA PRO A 221 6.13 4.84 -17.80
C PRO A 221 6.39 6.14 -17.02
N ALA A 222 5.65 7.21 -17.35
CA ALA A 222 5.77 8.49 -16.66
C ALA A 222 5.07 8.52 -15.29
N ALA A 223 4.02 7.71 -15.11
CA ALA A 223 3.34 7.57 -13.82
C ALA A 223 2.71 6.17 -13.65
N VAL A 224 2.48 5.79 -12.39
CA VAL A 224 1.77 4.59 -11.98
C VAL A 224 0.52 4.98 -11.23
N ARG A 225 -0.63 4.43 -11.63
CA ARG A 225 -1.87 4.50 -10.88
C ARG A 225 -2.15 3.15 -10.27
N LEU A 226 -2.32 3.14 -8.96
CA LEU A 226 -2.76 2.00 -8.16
C LEU A 226 -4.21 2.20 -7.78
N GLN A 227 -5.04 1.20 -8.02
CA GLN A 227 -6.40 1.11 -7.47
C GLN A 227 -6.50 -0.15 -6.60
N LEU A 228 -6.92 0.02 -5.36
CA LEU A 228 -7.17 -1.06 -4.41
C LEU A 228 -8.66 -1.12 -4.09
N GLN A 229 -9.21 -2.33 -4.02
CA GLN A 229 -10.58 -2.56 -3.56
C GLN A 229 -10.55 -3.26 -2.21
N PHE A 230 -11.42 -2.82 -1.31
CA PHE A 230 -11.60 -3.38 0.02
C PHE A 230 -13.03 -3.88 0.21
N ALA A 231 -13.17 -5.08 0.79
CA ALA A 231 -14.47 -5.72 0.98
C ALA A 231 -15.07 -5.49 2.39
N ASP A 232 -14.23 -5.38 3.42
CA ASP A 232 -14.66 -5.48 4.82
C ASP A 232 -14.22 -4.28 5.66
N LYS A 233 -15.10 -3.86 6.57
CA LYS A 233 -14.77 -2.83 7.57
C LYS A 233 -13.47 -3.20 8.33
N PRO A 234 -12.61 -2.21 8.64
CA PRO A 234 -12.90 -0.78 8.62
C PRO A 234 -12.59 -0.05 7.29
N LEU A 235 -12.06 -0.72 6.28
CA LEU A 235 -11.83 -0.14 4.95
C LEU A 235 -12.82 -0.73 3.95
N THR A 236 -13.64 0.10 3.30
CA THR A 236 -14.61 -0.39 2.31
C THR A 236 -14.57 0.46 1.05
N GLY A 237 -14.80 -0.16 -0.11
CA GLY A 237 -14.83 0.53 -1.39
C GLY A 237 -13.46 0.59 -2.05
N ASP A 238 -13.21 1.63 -2.84
CA ASP A 238 -12.01 1.74 -3.67
C ASP A 238 -11.10 2.88 -3.23
N LEU A 239 -9.78 2.65 -3.28
CA LEU A 239 -8.74 3.65 -3.12
C LEU A 239 -7.93 3.76 -4.40
N GLN A 240 -7.85 4.97 -4.96
CA GLN A 240 -6.94 5.27 -6.07
C GLN A 240 -5.78 6.14 -5.61
N ARG A 241 -4.56 5.80 -6.02
CA ARG A 241 -3.34 6.59 -5.81
C ARG A 241 -2.51 6.65 -7.08
N ASP A 242 -2.12 7.86 -7.45
CA ASP A 242 -1.26 8.12 -8.60
C ASP A 242 0.13 8.53 -8.11
N PHE A 243 1.16 7.98 -8.74
CA PHE A 243 2.57 8.22 -8.42
C PHE A 243 3.31 8.61 -9.69
N LEU A 244 3.94 9.78 -9.69
CA LEU A 244 4.84 10.19 -10.77
C LEU A 244 6.16 9.42 -10.66
N LEU A 245 6.66 8.92 -11.77
CA LEU A 245 8.03 8.42 -11.89
C LEU A 245 8.85 9.58 -12.42
N ASP A 246 9.80 10.06 -11.61
CA ASP A 246 10.67 11.18 -11.96
C ASP A 246 11.50 10.78 -13.18
N ASP A 247 11.27 11.46 -14.31
CA ASP A 247 11.97 11.24 -15.57
C ASP A 247 13.37 11.83 -15.41
N ARG A 248 14.27 11.05 -14.81
CA ARG A 248 15.70 11.37 -14.72
C ARG A 248 16.34 10.90 -16.04
N GLU A 249 15.98 11.56 -17.13
CA GLU A 249 16.88 11.66 -18.29
C GLU A 249 17.90 12.76 -18.04
#